data_AF-A0A3G9G448-F1
#
_entry.id   AF-A0A3G9G448-F1
#
_cell.length_a   1.000
_cell.length_b   1.000
_cell.length_c   1.000
_cell.angle_alpha   90.00
_cell.angle_beta   90.00
_cell.angle_gamma   90.00
#
_symmetry.space_group_name_H-M   'P 1'
#
loop_
_entity.id
_entity.type
_entity.pdbx_description
1 polymer ?
#
loop_
_entity_poly.entity_id
_entity_poly.type
_entity_poly.pdbx_seq_one_letter_code
_entity_poly.pdbx_strand_id
1 'polypeptide(L)'
;MADGKLSCQLYQRSADIFLGVPFNIASYALLTHMVAQVIGLQVGDFVHSFGDVHLYLNHVEQAQTQLSRDPMPFPTLKLAPKTDLFDFAFEDIEVINYQSHGILKAPVAV
;
A
#
# COMPACT_ATOMS: atom_id res chain seq x y z
N MET A 1 -14.29 3.25 13.28
CA MET A 1 -14.97 4.36 12.60
C MET A 1 -15.11 5.50 13.58
N ALA A 2 -14.81 6.72 13.16
CA ALA A 2 -14.99 7.95 13.93
C ALA A 2 -15.22 9.10 12.95
N ASP A 3 -16.06 10.08 13.29
CA ASP A 3 -16.25 11.32 12.52
C ASP A 3 -16.56 11.13 11.02
N GLY A 4 -17.35 10.10 10.67
CA GLY A 4 -17.68 9.80 9.28
C GLY A 4 -16.54 9.20 8.45
N LYS A 5 -15.46 8.72 9.11
CA LYS A 5 -14.29 8.11 8.48
C LYS A 5 -14.13 6.63 8.81
N LEU A 6 -13.75 5.86 7.80
CA LEU A 6 -13.29 4.48 7.93
C LEU A 6 -11.77 4.43 8.01
N SER A 7 -11.24 4.01 9.15
CA SER A 7 -9.83 3.63 9.32
C SER A 7 -9.69 2.12 9.27
N CYS A 8 -8.54 1.63 8.79
CA CYS A 8 -8.20 0.22 8.72
C CYS A 8 -6.94 -0.05 9.55
N GLN A 9 -6.95 -1.12 10.34
CA GLN A 9 -5.76 -1.65 10.97
C GLN A 9 -5.45 -3.03 10.40
N LEU A 10 -4.23 -3.21 9.91
CA LEU A 10 -3.70 -4.50 9.49
C LEU A 10 -2.63 -4.97 10.47
N TYR A 11 -2.74 -6.22 10.93
CA TYR A 11 -1.63 -6.91 11.59
C TYR A 11 -1.01 -7.92 10.63
N GLN A 12 0.27 -7.74 10.29
CA GLN A 12 1.03 -8.66 9.46
C GLN A 12 2.02 -9.44 10.32
N ARG A 13 1.77 -10.76 10.48
CA ARG A 13 2.60 -11.63 11.35
C ARG A 13 4.08 -11.70 10.95
N SER A 14 4.38 -11.55 9.66
CA SER A 14 5.71 -11.74 9.08
C SER A 14 5.82 -10.87 7.83
N ALA A 15 6.80 -9.98 7.83
CA ALA A 15 6.88 -8.85 6.92
C ALA A 15 8.29 -8.71 6.33
N ASP A 16 8.43 -9.17 5.09
CA ASP A 16 9.57 -8.81 4.25
C ASP A 16 9.47 -7.32 3.94
N ILE A 17 10.32 -6.54 4.60
CA ILE A 17 10.28 -5.07 4.55
C ILE A 17 10.63 -4.51 3.18
N PHE A 18 11.37 -5.27 2.36
CA PHE A 18 11.90 -4.78 1.08
C PHE A 18 10.97 -5.10 -0.09
N LEU A 19 10.54 -6.37 -0.23
CA LEU A 19 9.64 -6.75 -1.33
C LEU A 19 8.18 -6.76 -0.90
N GLY A 20 7.84 -7.38 0.23
CA GLY A 20 6.46 -7.64 0.61
C GLY A 20 5.70 -6.40 1.08
N VAL A 21 6.25 -5.70 2.08
CA VAL A 21 5.59 -4.59 2.77
C VAL A 21 5.13 -3.47 1.82
N PRO A 22 5.93 -3.03 0.82
CA PRO A 22 5.46 -2.00 -0.13
C PRO A 22 4.17 -2.39 -0.85
N PHE A 23 4.04 -3.64 -1.30
CA PHE A 23 2.79 -4.14 -1.90
C PHE A 23 1.66 -4.26 -0.87
N ASN A 24 1.96 -4.72 0.34
CA ASN A 24 0.95 -4.85 1.39
C ASN A 24 0.33 -3.49 1.77
N ILE A 25 1.14 -2.43 1.84
CA ILE A 25 0.64 -1.07 2.09
C ILE A 25 -0.32 -0.63 0.99
N ALA A 26 0.09 -0.77 -0.29
CA ALA A 26 -0.75 -0.38 -1.42
C ALA A 26 -2.07 -1.15 -1.46
N SER A 27 -2.03 -2.48 -1.25
CA SER A 27 -3.21 -3.34 -1.30
C SER A 27 -4.24 -2.99 -0.23
N TYR A 28 -3.82 -2.81 1.02
CA TYR A 28 -4.77 -2.54 2.11
C TYR A 28 -5.20 -1.07 2.17
N ALA A 29 -4.38 -0.14 1.68
CA ALA A 29 -4.82 1.23 1.42
C ALA A 29 -5.93 1.24 0.36
N LEU A 30 -5.74 0.55 -0.77
CA LEU A 30 -6.76 0.42 -1.81
C LEU A 30 -8.05 -0.21 -1.27
N LEU A 31 -7.95 -1.33 -0.54
CA LEU A 31 -9.11 -1.97 0.08
C LEU A 31 -9.85 -1.01 1.03
N THR A 32 -9.11 -0.24 1.83
CA THR A 32 -9.71 0.75 2.74
C THR A 32 -10.48 1.81 1.97
N HIS A 33 -9.94 2.31 0.86
CA HIS A 33 -10.62 3.27 -0.01
C HIS A 33 -11.88 2.67 -0.66
N MET A 34 -11.79 1.43 -1.17
CA MET A 34 -12.93 0.74 -1.79
C MET A 34 -14.06 0.52 -0.78
N VAL A 35 -13.74 0.00 0.42
CA VAL A 35 -14.74 -0.25 1.46
C VAL A 35 -15.36 1.06 1.96
N ALA A 36 -14.55 2.10 2.20
CA ALA A 36 -15.05 3.40 2.62
C ALA A 36 -16.07 3.96 1.63
N GLN A 37 -15.80 3.84 0.33
CA GLN A 37 -16.68 4.34 -0.72
C GLN A 37 -18.05 3.64 -0.72
N VAL A 38 -18.08 2.31 -0.72
CA VAL A 38 -19.33 1.55 -0.85
C VAL A 38 -20.22 1.65 0.38
N ILE A 39 -19.65 1.96 1.56
CA ILE A 39 -20.40 2.22 2.79
C ILE A 39 -20.68 3.72 3.02
N GLY A 40 -20.32 4.59 2.08
CA GLY A 40 -20.61 6.03 2.13
C GLY A 40 -19.81 6.81 3.19
N LEU A 41 -18.61 6.36 3.53
CA LEU A 41 -17.70 7.02 4.48
C LEU A 41 -16.49 7.65 3.78
N GLN A 42 -15.88 8.62 4.45
CA GLN A 42 -14.58 9.15 4.05
C GLN A 42 -13.46 8.20 4.46
N VAL A 43 -12.31 8.30 3.80
CA VAL A 43 -11.11 7.54 4.18
C VAL A 43 -10.46 8.15 5.42
N GLY A 44 -10.19 7.31 6.41
CA GLY A 44 -9.41 7.63 7.60
C GLY A 44 -7.98 7.10 7.51
N ASP A 45 -7.46 6.63 8.63
CA ASP A 45 -6.07 6.16 8.72
C ASP A 45 -5.94 4.68 8.31
N PHE A 46 -4.83 4.36 7.65
CA PHE A 46 -4.37 2.98 7.52
C PHE A 46 -3.21 2.73 8.48
N VAL A 47 -3.42 1.86 9.46
CA VAL A 47 -2.47 1.51 10.52
C VAL A 47 -1.92 0.11 10.26
N HIS A 48 -0.66 0.01 9.84
CA HIS A 48 0.00 -1.27 9.60
C HIS A 48 0.88 -1.65 10.79
N SER A 49 0.47 -2.66 11.54
CA SER A 49 1.22 -3.27 12.64
C SER A 49 1.92 -4.55 12.17
N PHE A 50 3.13 -4.77 12.64
CA PHE A 50 3.94 -5.93 12.26
C PHE A 50 4.24 -6.83 13.45
N GLY A 51 4.32 -8.14 13.20
CA GLY A 51 4.93 -9.11 14.11
C GLY A 51 6.44 -9.18 13.88
N ASP A 52 6.88 -10.13 13.06
CA ASP A 52 8.28 -10.23 12.61
C ASP A 52 8.49 -9.33 11.39
N VAL A 53 9.38 -8.34 11.51
CA VAL A 53 9.86 -7.52 10.38
C VAL A 53 11.28 -7.92 10.07
N HIS A 54 11.53 -8.34 8.84
CA HIS A 54 12.84 -8.83 8.42
C HIS A 54 13.24 -8.31 7.04
N LEU A 55 14.55 -8.32 6.81
CA LEU A 55 15.19 -8.05 5.54
C LEU A 55 16.03 -9.27 5.18
N TYR A 56 15.87 -9.82 3.98
CA TYR A 56 16.71 -10.92 3.52
C TYR A 56 18.13 -10.44 3.22
N LEU A 57 19.13 -11.28 3.54
CA LEU A 57 20.54 -10.94 3.37
C LEU A 57 20.92 -10.59 1.92
N ASN A 58 20.27 -11.23 0.95
CA ASN A 58 20.46 -10.97 -0.48
C ASN A 58 19.80 -9.67 -0.96
N HIS A 59 19.16 -8.89 -0.08
CA HIS A 59 18.53 -7.59 -0.39
C HIS A 59 19.23 -6.39 0.27
N VAL A 60 20.32 -6.60 1.03
CA VAL A 60 20.96 -5.54 1.81
C VAL A 60 21.51 -4.41 0.94
N GLU A 61 22.15 -4.73 -0.19
CA GLU A 61 22.69 -3.72 -1.11
C GLU A 61 21.59 -2.88 -1.75
N GLN A 62 20.48 -3.51 -2.13
CA GLN A 62 19.31 -2.83 -2.70
C GLN A 62 18.63 -1.95 -1.65
N ALA A 63 18.50 -2.42 -0.41
CA ALA A 63 17.97 -1.62 0.69
C ALA A 63 18.84 -0.39 0.96
N GLN A 64 20.16 -0.53 0.98
CA GLN A 64 21.08 0.61 1.13
C GLN A 64 20.95 1.61 -0.03
N THR A 65 20.81 1.12 -1.26
CA THR A 65 20.57 1.97 -2.44
C THR A 65 19.21 2.66 -2.38
N GLN A 66 18.18 2.02 -1.83
CA GLN A 66 16.87 2.66 -1.65
C GLN A 66 16.92 3.76 -0.59
N LEU A 67 17.65 3.53 0.51
CA LEU A 67 17.80 4.48 1.61
C LEU A 67 18.60 5.74 1.22
N SER A 68 19.39 5.71 0.15
CA SER A 68 20.10 6.88 -0.37
C SER A 68 19.26 7.76 -1.32
N ARG A 69 18.03 7.34 -1.65
CA ARG A 69 17.13 8.07 -2.54
C ARG A 69 16.17 8.96 -1.74
N ASP A 70 16.04 10.21 -2.18
CA ASP A 70 15.02 11.11 -1.62
C ASP A 70 13.60 10.65 -2.03
N PRO A 71 12.64 10.59 -1.10
CA PRO A 71 11.25 10.30 -1.43
C PRO A 71 10.66 11.33 -2.39
N MET A 72 9.90 10.87 -3.39
CA MET A 72 9.11 11.72 -4.27
C MET A 72 7.71 11.96 -3.65
N PRO A 73 6.96 12.99 -4.10
CA PRO A 73 5.59 13.18 -3.68
C PRO A 73 4.73 11.92 -3.88
N PHE A 74 3.87 11.62 -2.90
CA PHE A 74 2.95 10.49 -3.02
C PHE A 74 1.92 10.69 -4.14
N PRO A 75 1.48 9.61 -4.80
CA PRO A 75 0.37 9.68 -5.74
C PRO A 75 -0.96 9.94 -5.02
N THR A 76 -1.98 10.25 -5.81
CA THR A 76 -3.38 10.26 -5.36
C THR A 76 -4.13 9.08 -5.97
N LEU A 77 -4.84 8.32 -5.14
CA LEU A 77 -5.74 7.27 -5.61
C LEU A 77 -7.13 7.86 -5.93
N LYS A 78 -7.63 7.59 -7.13
CA LYS A 78 -9.00 7.91 -7.54
C LYS A 78 -9.71 6.63 -7.96
N LEU A 79 -10.94 6.48 -7.48
CA LEU A 79 -11.79 5.33 -7.75
C LEU A 79 -13.03 5.79 -8.51
N ALA A 80 -13.49 4.99 -9.47
CA ALA A 80 -14.80 5.18 -10.07
C ALA A 80 -15.91 4.99 -9.01
N PRO A 81 -17.04 5.71 -9.13
CA PRO A 81 -18.16 5.58 -8.21
C PRO A 81 -18.76 4.16 -8.26
N LYS A 82 -18.75 3.45 -7.13
CA LYS A 82 -19.37 2.12 -6.96
C LYS A 82 -20.16 2.03 -5.66
N THR A 83 -21.21 1.22 -5.69
CA THR A 83 -22.07 0.93 -4.51
C THR A 83 -21.92 -0.49 -3.98
N ASP A 84 -21.29 -1.38 -4.75
CA ASP A 84 -20.93 -2.74 -4.33
C ASP A 84 -19.40 -2.91 -4.45
N LEU A 85 -18.80 -3.58 -3.46
CA LEU A 85 -17.38 -3.88 -3.43
C LEU A 85 -16.98 -4.83 -4.57
N PHE A 86 -17.89 -5.69 -5.01
CA PHE A 86 -17.62 -6.68 -6.05
C PHE A 86 -17.77 -6.13 -7.48
N ASP A 87 -18.24 -4.88 -7.64
CA ASP A 87 -18.38 -4.21 -8.94
C ASP A 87 -17.10 -3.49 -9.40
N PHE A 88 -16.06 -3.44 -8.57
CA PHE A 88 -14.78 -2.82 -8.94
C PHE A 88 -14.01 -3.70 -9.92
N ALA A 89 -13.62 -3.11 -11.04
CA ALA A 89 -12.71 -3.68 -12.03
C ALA A 89 -11.38 -2.91 -12.06
N PHE A 90 -10.40 -3.40 -12.82
CA PHE A 90 -9.07 -2.81 -12.88
C PHE A 90 -9.11 -1.36 -13.42
N GLU A 91 -9.95 -1.13 -14.43
CA GLU A 91 -10.20 0.16 -15.07
C GLU A 91 -10.84 1.22 -14.16
N ASP A 92 -11.41 0.81 -13.02
CA ASP A 92 -12.03 1.73 -12.05
C ASP A 92 -11.00 2.37 -11.11
N ILE A 93 -9.73 1.98 -11.21
CA ILE A 93 -8.66 2.36 -10.28
C ILE A 93 -7.63 3.22 -11.02
N GLU A 94 -7.54 4.49 -10.64
CA GLU A 94 -6.61 5.45 -11.24
C GLU A 94 -5.60 5.92 -10.18
N VAL A 95 -4.30 5.73 -10.46
CA VAL A 95 -3.20 6.25 -9.63
C VAL A 95 -2.61 7.49 -10.29
N ILE A 96 -2.98 8.66 -9.77
CA ILE A 96 -2.67 9.96 -10.37
C ILE A 96 -1.34 10.49 -9.81
N ASN A 97 -0.52 11.07 -10.69
CA ASN A 97 0.78 11.68 -10.34
C ASN A 97 1.78 10.71 -9.69
N TYR A 98 1.70 9.42 -10.01
CA TYR A 98 2.70 8.47 -9.52
C TYR A 98 4.08 8.75 -10.11
N GLN A 99 5.02 9.05 -9.22
CA GLN A 99 6.43 9.20 -9.55
C GLN A 99 7.22 8.21 -8.71
N SER A 100 8.20 7.56 -9.32
CA SER A 100 9.09 6.64 -8.63
C SER A 100 10.47 6.67 -9.24
N HIS A 101 11.47 6.31 -8.43
CA HIS A 101 12.81 6.05 -8.91
C HIS A 101 12.86 4.77 -9.76
N GLY A 102 13.93 4.60 -10.53
CA GLY A 102 14.14 3.39 -11.33
C GLY A 102 14.13 2.11 -10.49
N ILE A 103 13.62 1.03 -11.09
CA ILE A 103 13.44 -0.29 -10.46
C ILE A 103 14.75 -0.77 -9.81
N LEU A 104 14.66 -1.21 -8.55
CA LEU A 104 15.70 -2.00 -7.89
C LEU A 104 15.32 -3.47 -7.97
N LYS A 105 16.06 -4.25 -8.77
CA LYS A 105 15.82 -5.69 -8.90
C LYS A 105 16.40 -6.39 -7.68
N ALA A 106 15.56 -7.13 -6.97
CA ALA A 106 15.98 -8.06 -5.93
C ALA A 106 15.36 -9.44 -6.20
N PRO A 107 16.14 -10.52 -6.12
CA PRO A 107 15.63 -11.87 -6.30
C PRO A 107 14.71 -12.25 -5.14
N VAL A 108 13.61 -12.95 -5.41
CA VAL A 108 12.78 -13.53 -4.34
C VAL A 108 13.66 -14.47 -3.52
N ALA A 109 13.69 -14.27 -2.20
CA ALA A 109 14.41 -15.16 -1.30
C ALA A 109 13.66 -16.50 -1.23
N VAL A 110 14.41 -17.61 -1.26
CA VAL A 110 13.90 -18.98 -1.12
C VAL A 110 14.20 -19.48 0.29
#